data_AF-F0YD39-F1
#
_entry.id   AF-F0YD39-F1
#
_cell.length_a   1.000
_cell.length_b   1.000
_cell.length_c   1.000
_cell.angle_alpha   90.00
_cell.angle_beta   90.00
_cell.angle_gamma   90.00
#
_symmetry.space_group_name_H-M   'P 1'
#
loop_
_entity.id
_entity.type
_entity.pdbx_description
1 polymer ?
#
loop_
_entity_poly.entity_id
_entity_poly.type
_entity_poly.pdbx_seq_one_letter_code
_entity_poly.pdbx_strand_id
1 'polypeptide(L)'
;MRALKLRAPSVYIALLSAVAVGAFRAPLRSRRSSSARFAGEDKRRQRLDPRFGFFGLELAWVLADAARQVARGSTRIGDLVIAGADTADLVQYQSYVLERVYWQGDDDGAVRRVDVDDLDADRPPGCERYEKYLALYSPRYHAKTGAAVVRPDEAQLIPLRREVADASVLAIPGFFWVAVCYNFIEYGKATGRM
;
A
#
# COMPACT_ATOMS: atom_id res chain seq x y z
N MET A 1 -43.66 -45.08 1.08
CA MET A 1 -42.20 -44.84 1.05
C MET A 1 -41.89 -43.86 -0.09
N ARG A 2 -41.64 -42.59 0.20
CA ARG A 2 -41.27 -41.56 -0.78
C ARG A 2 -39.79 -41.23 -0.59
N ALA A 3 -38.99 -41.40 -1.64
CA ALA A 3 -37.56 -41.12 -1.63
C ALA A 3 -37.30 -39.60 -1.64
N LEU A 4 -36.65 -39.08 -0.60
CA LEU A 4 -36.10 -37.73 -0.60
C LEU A 4 -34.89 -37.68 -1.54
N LYS A 5 -35.04 -37.00 -2.67
CA LYS A 5 -33.93 -36.58 -3.53
C LYS A 5 -33.16 -35.44 -2.85
N LEU A 6 -32.11 -35.78 -2.11
CA LEU A 6 -31.06 -34.84 -1.70
C LEU A 6 -30.31 -34.38 -2.96
N ARG A 7 -30.65 -33.18 -3.45
CA ARG A 7 -29.82 -32.48 -4.44
C ARG A 7 -28.61 -31.91 -3.71
N ALA A 8 -27.42 -32.41 -4.04
CA ALA A 8 -26.15 -31.93 -3.54
C ALA A 8 -25.91 -30.45 -3.94
N PRO A 9 -25.43 -29.58 -3.04
CA PRO A 9 -25.05 -28.21 -3.38
C PRO A 9 -23.62 -28.19 -3.93
N SER A 10 -23.41 -28.59 -5.18
CA SER A 10 -22.09 -28.60 -5.83
C SER A 10 -21.73 -27.31 -6.58
N VAL A 11 -22.31 -26.15 -6.23
CA VAL A 11 -22.12 -24.91 -7.02
C VAL A 11 -21.56 -23.71 -6.24
N TYR A 12 -21.45 -23.74 -4.91
CA TYR A 12 -21.09 -22.54 -4.14
C TYR A 12 -19.60 -22.36 -3.78
N ILE A 13 -18.69 -23.23 -4.23
CA ILE A 13 -17.24 -23.06 -4.00
C ILE A 13 -16.57 -22.21 -5.09
N ALA A 14 -17.27 -21.88 -6.18
CA ALA A 14 -16.72 -21.07 -7.27
C ALA A 14 -16.85 -19.55 -7.09
N LEU A 15 -17.45 -19.05 -5.99
CA LEU A 15 -17.79 -17.63 -5.85
C LEU A 15 -16.96 -16.85 -4.81
N LEU A 16 -16.06 -17.51 -4.06
CA LEU A 16 -15.16 -16.84 -3.10
C LEU A 16 -13.73 -16.65 -3.61
N SER A 17 -13.36 -17.24 -4.74
CA SER A 17 -12.06 -17.00 -5.40
C SER A 17 -12.02 -15.73 -6.26
N ALA A 18 -13.16 -15.06 -6.48
CA ALA A 18 -13.23 -13.85 -7.30
C ALA A 18 -12.81 -12.56 -6.56
N VAL A 19 -12.80 -12.56 -5.22
CA VAL A 19 -12.39 -11.37 -4.43
C VAL A 19 -10.86 -11.32 -4.24
N ALA A 20 -10.14 -12.41 -4.56
CA ALA A 20 -8.69 -12.47 -4.35
C ALA A 20 -7.83 -12.34 -5.63
N VAL A 21 -8.33 -12.56 -6.85
CA VAL A 21 -7.46 -12.57 -8.07
C VAL A 21 -8.12 -11.96 -9.34
N GLY A 22 -9.37 -11.48 -9.30
CA GLY A 22 -10.18 -11.29 -10.52
C GLY A 22 -10.30 -9.89 -11.14
N ALA A 23 -9.68 -8.82 -10.60
CA ALA A 23 -10.05 -7.44 -10.96
C ALA A 23 -8.89 -6.55 -11.44
N PHE A 24 -7.93 -7.06 -12.21
CA PHE A 24 -6.96 -6.20 -12.94
C PHE A 24 -6.61 -6.78 -14.32
N ARG A 25 -7.59 -6.84 -15.22
CA ARG A 25 -7.32 -6.79 -16.67
C ARG A 25 -7.45 -5.33 -17.13
N ALA A 26 -6.36 -4.57 -16.97
CA ALA A 26 -6.21 -3.30 -17.67
C ALA A 26 -5.81 -3.58 -19.13
N PRO A 27 -6.40 -2.92 -20.13
CA PRO A 27 -5.94 -3.04 -21.51
C PRO A 27 -4.55 -2.40 -21.65
N LEU A 28 -3.57 -3.20 -22.07
CA LEU A 28 -2.26 -2.75 -22.51
C LEU A 28 -2.45 -1.87 -23.77
N ARG A 29 -2.44 -0.54 -23.59
CA ARG A 29 -2.35 0.40 -24.70
C ARG A 29 -0.90 0.81 -24.86
N SER A 30 -0.33 0.49 -26.03
CA SER A 30 1.08 0.66 -26.35
C SER A 30 1.54 2.12 -26.27
N ARG A 31 2.71 2.29 -25.66
CA ARG A 31 3.65 3.42 -25.79
C ARG A 31 3.61 4.10 -27.17
N ARG A 32 3.46 5.43 -27.16
CA ARG A 32 4.22 6.30 -28.06
C ARG A 32 5.13 7.18 -27.22
N SER A 33 6.41 7.09 -27.54
CA SER A 33 7.51 7.93 -27.07
C SER A 33 7.36 9.35 -27.60
N SER A 34 7.50 10.33 -26.72
CA SER A 34 7.96 11.67 -27.10
C SER A 34 8.63 12.33 -25.89
N SER A 35 9.94 12.47 -26.02
CA SER A 35 10.80 13.40 -25.28
C SER A 35 10.27 14.83 -25.39
N ALA A 36 10.06 15.51 -24.27
CA ALA A 36 10.22 16.96 -24.15
C ALA A 36 10.02 17.43 -22.70
N ARG A 37 11.08 18.01 -22.13
CA ARG A 37 11.10 19.20 -21.26
C ARG A 37 10.17 19.17 -20.04
N PHE A 38 10.75 18.83 -18.88
CA PHE A 38 10.20 19.13 -17.56
C PHE A 38 10.22 20.66 -17.33
N ALA A 39 9.13 21.31 -17.72
CA ALA A 39 8.72 22.62 -17.26
C ALA A 39 7.22 22.48 -16.92
N GLY A 40 6.91 22.05 -15.69
CA GLY A 40 5.52 21.88 -15.26
C GLY A 40 5.31 20.89 -14.13
N GLU A 41 6.07 21.01 -13.04
CA GLU A 41 5.98 20.08 -11.89
C GLU A 41 5.20 20.66 -10.70
N ASP A 42 4.23 21.53 -10.96
CA ASP A 42 3.32 22.09 -9.93
C ASP A 42 1.89 21.51 -9.98
N LYS A 43 1.52 20.75 -11.02
CA LYS A 43 0.15 20.22 -11.17
C LYS A 43 -0.13 18.89 -10.44
N ARG A 44 0.89 18.22 -9.88
CA ARG A 44 0.72 16.99 -9.08
C ARG A 44 0.48 17.26 -7.59
N ARG A 45 0.59 18.52 -7.15
CA ARG A 45 0.37 18.94 -5.75
C ARG A 45 -1.10 19.05 -5.34
N GLN A 46 -2.06 18.99 -6.28
CA GLN A 46 -3.50 19.22 -6.01
C GLN A 46 -4.37 17.94 -6.04
N ARG A 47 -3.78 16.73 -5.99
CA ARG A 47 -4.54 15.46 -6.02
C ARG A 47 -4.45 14.59 -4.77
N LEU A 48 -3.91 15.13 -3.67
CA LEU A 48 -3.80 14.43 -2.39
C LEU A 48 -4.51 15.22 -1.30
N ASP A 49 -5.82 15.36 -1.45
CA ASP A 49 -6.67 15.79 -0.34
C ASP A 49 -7.98 14.97 -0.37
N PRO A 50 -7.96 13.70 0.07
CA PRO A 50 -9.18 13.05 0.50
C PRO A 50 -9.41 13.50 1.93
N ARG A 51 -10.40 14.38 2.13
CA ARG A 51 -10.93 14.74 3.44
C ARG A 51 -11.01 13.50 4.35
N PHE A 52 -10.12 13.48 5.35
CA PHE A 52 -10.00 12.49 6.41
C PHE A 52 -11.28 12.46 7.25
N GLY A 53 -12.25 11.63 6.87
CA GLY A 53 -13.56 11.64 7.53
C GLY A 53 -14.59 10.67 6.97
N PHE A 54 -14.27 9.38 6.81
CA PHE A 54 -15.24 8.28 6.76
C PHE A 54 -14.49 6.95 6.90
N PHE A 55 -14.71 6.23 8.02
CA PHE A 55 -13.93 5.04 8.48
C PHE A 55 -13.80 3.88 7.47
N GLY A 56 -14.52 3.87 6.35
CA GLY A 56 -14.46 2.82 5.32
C GLY A 56 -13.61 3.13 4.08
N LEU A 57 -13.48 4.42 3.71
CA LEU A 57 -12.74 4.80 2.48
C LEU A 57 -11.23 4.78 2.69
N GLU A 58 -10.77 5.10 3.90
CA GLU A 58 -9.34 5.10 4.23
C GLU A 58 -8.78 3.68 4.20
N LEU A 59 -9.48 2.71 4.79
CA LEU A 59 -9.07 1.31 4.76
C LEU A 59 -9.01 0.78 3.32
N ALA A 60 -10.00 1.12 2.48
CA ALA A 60 -10.00 0.71 1.08
C ALA A 60 -8.79 1.29 0.32
N TRP A 61 -8.40 2.53 0.60
CA TRP A 61 -7.23 3.15 -0.03
C TRP A 61 -5.91 2.54 0.46
N VAL A 62 -5.76 2.32 1.77
CA VAL A 62 -4.61 1.62 2.37
C VAL A 62 -4.47 0.22 1.78
N LEU A 63 -5.56 -0.54 1.70
CA LEU A 63 -5.57 -1.86 1.08
C LEU A 63 -5.24 -1.81 -0.41
N ALA A 64 -5.74 -0.82 -1.15
CA ALA A 64 -5.42 -0.64 -2.55
C ALA A 64 -3.94 -0.27 -2.77
N ASP A 65 -3.33 0.51 -1.88
CA ASP A 65 -1.90 0.82 -1.92
C ASP A 65 -1.05 -0.40 -1.58
N ALA A 66 -1.42 -1.14 -0.52
CA ALA A 66 -0.79 -2.40 -0.16
C ALA A 66 -0.84 -3.40 -1.32
N ALA A 67 -2.01 -3.57 -1.97
CA ALA A 67 -2.17 -4.43 -3.13
C ALA A 67 -1.27 -3.99 -4.30
N ARG A 68 -1.14 -2.69 -4.56
CA ARG A 68 -0.23 -2.14 -5.58
C ARG A 68 1.24 -2.40 -5.24
N GLN A 69 1.63 -2.33 -3.97
CA GLN A 69 2.99 -2.66 -3.52
C GLN A 69 3.26 -4.16 -3.65
N VAL A 70 2.32 -5.02 -3.24
CA VAL A 70 2.42 -6.48 -3.41
C VAL A 70 2.57 -6.84 -4.88
N ALA A 71 1.74 -6.28 -5.76
CA ALA A 71 1.79 -6.57 -7.20
C ALA A 71 3.10 -6.12 -7.86
N ARG A 72 3.72 -5.04 -7.36
CA ARG A 72 5.02 -4.55 -7.86
C ARG A 72 6.23 -5.24 -7.22
N GLY A 73 6.09 -5.72 -5.99
CA GLY A 73 7.18 -6.26 -5.18
C GLY A 73 8.14 -5.21 -4.61
N SER A 74 7.94 -3.93 -4.88
CA SER A 74 8.80 -2.82 -4.43
C SER A 74 7.99 -1.62 -3.94
N THR A 75 8.66 -0.71 -3.22
CA THR A 75 8.06 0.49 -2.63
C THR A 75 8.51 1.73 -3.40
N ARG A 76 7.58 2.43 -4.06
CA ARG A 76 7.90 3.60 -4.91
C ARG A 76 7.43 4.91 -4.32
N ILE A 77 7.93 6.00 -4.90
CA ILE A 77 7.41 7.33 -4.62
C ILE A 77 5.88 7.39 -4.86
N GLY A 78 5.17 7.95 -3.90
CA GLY A 78 3.72 8.04 -3.83
C GLY A 78 3.04 6.91 -3.07
N ASP A 79 3.79 5.86 -2.69
CA ASP A 79 3.26 4.76 -1.90
C ASP A 79 3.23 5.11 -0.40
N LEU A 80 2.38 4.40 0.36
CA LEU A 80 2.32 4.49 1.81
C LEU A 80 3.38 3.60 2.46
N VAL A 81 4.09 4.16 3.43
CA VAL A 81 5.05 3.45 4.29
C VAL A 81 4.72 3.71 5.75
N ILE A 82 5.14 2.79 6.63
CA ILE A 82 4.97 2.95 8.07
C ILE A 82 6.33 3.21 8.69
N ALA A 83 6.42 4.20 9.57
CA ALA A 83 7.65 4.45 10.33
C ALA A 83 7.82 3.36 11.40
N GLY A 84 8.95 2.64 11.38
CA GLY A 84 9.24 1.60 12.36
C GLY A 84 9.91 2.12 13.62
N ALA A 85 10.45 3.34 13.59
CA ALA A 85 11.08 4.01 14.72
C ALA A 85 10.61 5.46 14.84
N ASP A 86 10.64 5.98 16.08
CA ASP A 86 10.44 7.40 16.36
C ASP A 86 11.68 8.20 15.97
N THR A 87 11.46 9.36 15.36
CA THR A 87 12.49 10.39 15.16
C THR A 87 11.95 11.75 15.60
N ALA A 88 12.72 12.83 15.42
CA ALA A 88 12.25 14.17 15.76
C ALA A 88 10.97 14.56 14.98
N ASP A 89 10.84 14.07 13.75
CA ASP A 89 9.76 14.42 12.83
C ASP A 89 8.83 13.24 12.51
N LEU A 90 9.17 12.02 12.92
CA LEU A 90 8.36 10.82 12.68
C LEU A 90 7.86 10.21 13.97
N VAL A 91 6.62 9.73 13.90
CA VAL A 91 5.94 9.00 14.97
C VAL A 91 5.87 7.53 14.56
N GLN A 92 6.33 6.65 15.44
CA GLN A 92 6.37 5.22 15.28
C GLN A 92 4.97 4.66 15.00
N TYR A 93 4.89 3.66 14.11
CA TYR A 93 3.68 2.99 13.67
C TYR A 93 2.62 3.91 13.05
N GLN A 94 3.01 5.11 12.60
CA GLN A 94 2.16 5.96 11.78
C GLN A 94 2.48 5.80 10.30
N SER A 95 1.46 5.98 9.47
CA SER A 95 1.57 5.92 8.01
C SER A 95 1.99 7.27 7.42
N TYR A 96 2.94 7.22 6.49
CA TYR A 96 3.45 8.37 5.75
C TYR A 96 3.43 8.07 4.25
N VAL A 97 3.26 9.10 3.43
CA VAL A 97 3.45 9.03 1.99
C VAL A 97 4.93 9.25 1.69
N LEU A 98 5.52 8.34 0.92
CA LEU A 98 6.89 8.47 0.43
C LEU A 98 6.92 9.48 -0.72
N GLU A 99 7.31 10.73 -0.48
CA GLU A 99 7.28 11.78 -1.49
C GLU A 99 8.50 11.79 -2.41
N ARG A 100 9.67 11.42 -1.87
CA ARG A 100 10.93 11.45 -2.62
C ARG A 100 11.92 10.47 -2.03
N VAL A 101 12.73 9.87 -2.89
CA VAL A 101 13.91 9.09 -2.52
C VAL A 101 15.08 9.62 -3.33
N TYR A 102 16.20 9.88 -2.67
CA TYR A 102 17.36 10.44 -3.35
C TYR A 102 18.67 10.07 -2.65
N TRP A 103 19.74 10.10 -3.41
CA TRP A 103 21.10 9.97 -2.92
C TRP A 103 21.73 11.35 -2.85
N GLN A 104 22.31 11.71 -1.71
CA GLN A 104 22.98 12.98 -1.49
C GLN A 104 24.44 12.74 -1.11
N GLY A 105 25.34 13.51 -1.70
CA GLY A 105 26.75 13.52 -1.35
C GLY A 105 27.42 14.83 -1.74
N ASP A 106 28.69 14.92 -1.42
CA ASP A 106 29.56 16.04 -1.80
C ASP A 106 30.29 15.70 -3.10
N ASP A 107 30.20 16.60 -4.08
CA ASP A 107 30.87 16.54 -5.38
C ASP A 107 31.64 17.86 -5.55
N ASP A 108 32.96 17.82 -5.35
CA ASP A 108 33.88 18.96 -5.41
C ASP A 108 33.45 20.20 -4.60
N GLY A 109 32.92 20.00 -3.39
CA GLY A 109 32.49 21.05 -2.48
C GLY A 109 31.06 21.53 -2.70
N ALA A 110 30.30 20.89 -3.60
CA ALA A 110 28.90 21.15 -3.83
C ALA A 110 28.04 19.95 -3.41
N VAL A 111 26.94 20.22 -2.70
CA VAL A 111 25.97 19.18 -2.35
C VAL A 111 25.19 18.79 -3.60
N ARG A 112 25.40 17.57 -4.08
CA ARG A 112 24.71 17.01 -5.23
C ARG A 112 23.67 15.99 -4.77
N ARG A 113 22.47 16.07 -5.37
CA ARG A 113 21.36 15.15 -5.13
C ARG A 113 20.99 14.42 -6.41
N VAL A 114 20.76 13.13 -6.31
CA VAL A 114 20.34 12.27 -7.42
C VAL A 114 19.08 11.52 -7.00
N ASP A 115 17.96 11.84 -7.66
CA ASP A 115 16.66 11.25 -7.37
C ASP A 115 16.52 9.85 -7.94
N VAL A 116 15.80 9.00 -7.22
CA VAL A 116 15.46 7.63 -7.63
C VAL A 116 13.98 7.37 -7.37
N ASP A 117 13.36 6.55 -8.20
CA ASP A 117 11.91 6.32 -8.15
C ASP A 117 11.47 5.28 -7.11
N ASP A 118 12.43 4.48 -6.61
CA ASP A 118 12.17 3.30 -5.78
C ASP A 118 13.01 3.33 -4.49
N LEU A 119 12.38 2.95 -3.37
CA LEU A 119 13.05 2.84 -2.07
C LEU A 119 14.09 1.73 -2.08
N ASP A 120 13.89 0.69 -2.88
CA ASP A 120 14.83 -0.43 -2.99
C ASP A 120 15.82 -0.21 -4.15
N ALA A 121 15.78 0.94 -4.84
CA ALA A 121 16.69 1.24 -5.93
C ALA A 121 18.16 1.23 -5.46
N ASP A 122 18.98 0.56 -6.27
CA ASP A 122 20.43 0.59 -6.15
C ASP A 122 20.98 2.01 -6.28
N ARG A 123 22.16 2.18 -5.73
CA ARG A 123 22.91 3.43 -5.82
C ARG A 123 23.24 3.76 -7.28
N PRO A 124 22.94 4.97 -7.77
CA PRO A 124 23.29 5.39 -9.12
C PRO A 124 24.81 5.38 -9.36
N PRO A 125 25.27 5.16 -10.62
CA PRO A 125 26.69 5.24 -10.97
C PRO A 125 27.29 6.61 -10.62
N GLY A 126 28.52 6.61 -10.10
CA GLY A 126 29.22 7.83 -9.69
C GLY A 126 28.78 8.43 -8.34
N CYS A 127 27.88 7.76 -7.61
CA CYS A 127 27.40 8.21 -6.30
C CYS A 127 27.94 7.36 -5.13
N GLU A 128 29.12 6.76 -5.27
CA GLU A 128 29.69 5.75 -4.35
C GLU A 128 29.80 6.20 -2.90
N ARG A 129 29.99 7.51 -2.68
CA ARG A 129 30.09 8.12 -1.35
C ARG A 129 28.79 8.75 -0.86
N TYR A 130 27.71 8.61 -1.63
CA TYR A 130 26.46 9.28 -1.33
C TYR A 130 25.66 8.45 -0.34
N GLU A 131 24.94 9.15 0.52
CA GLU A 131 24.00 8.58 1.46
C GLU A 131 22.58 8.68 0.93
N LYS A 132 21.76 7.68 1.25
CA LYS A 132 20.37 7.63 0.82
C LYS A 132 19.50 8.39 1.82
N TYR A 133 18.65 9.26 1.31
CA TYR A 133 17.65 10.00 2.07
C TYR A 133 16.28 9.83 1.44
N LEU A 134 15.27 10.05 2.27
CA LEU A 134 13.88 9.99 1.86
C LEU A 134 13.07 11.11 2.51
N ALA A 135 12.07 11.57 1.77
CA ALA A 135 11.11 12.57 2.24
C ALA A 135 9.77 11.90 2.51
N LEU A 136 9.29 12.00 3.75
CA LEU A 136 8.04 11.42 4.21
C LEU A 136 7.05 12.50 4.60
N TYR A 137 5.85 12.41 4.05
CA TYR A 137 4.80 13.36 4.35
C TYR A 137 3.61 12.69 5.03
N SER A 138 3.14 13.31 6.12
CA SER A 138 1.84 12.99 6.71
C SER A 138 1.07 14.29 6.84
N PRO A 139 -0.11 14.44 6.23
CA PRO A 139 -0.93 15.64 6.39
C PRO A 139 -1.19 16.01 7.85
N ARG A 140 -1.23 15.01 8.75
CA ARG A 140 -1.47 15.21 10.18
C ARG A 140 -0.30 15.89 10.90
N TYR A 141 0.93 15.51 10.57
CA TYR A 141 2.14 15.94 11.28
C TYR A 141 2.92 17.02 10.51
N HIS A 142 2.82 17.02 9.18
CA HIS A 142 3.67 17.78 8.27
C HIS A 142 2.95 18.89 7.52
N ALA A 143 1.67 19.16 7.81
CA ALA A 143 0.91 20.23 7.15
C ALA A 143 1.56 21.63 7.29
N LYS A 144 2.28 21.89 8.39
CA LYS A 144 2.94 23.18 8.65
C LYS A 144 4.44 23.16 8.41
N THR A 145 5.10 22.04 8.68
CA THR A 145 6.56 21.91 8.65
C THR A 145 7.08 21.40 7.31
N GLY A 146 6.24 20.77 6.50
CA GLY A 146 6.65 20.08 5.28
C GLY A 146 7.16 18.67 5.56
N ALA A 147 7.50 17.93 4.50
CA ALA A 147 7.92 16.54 4.59
C ALA A 147 9.19 16.37 5.45
N ALA A 148 9.18 15.36 6.30
CA ALA A 148 10.33 14.95 7.09
C ALA A 148 11.40 14.34 6.19
N VAL A 149 12.63 14.83 6.28
CA VAL A 149 13.77 14.28 5.54
C VAL A 149 14.62 13.47 6.50
N VAL A 150 14.71 12.17 6.24
CA VAL A 150 15.38 11.22 7.14
C VAL A 150 16.17 10.19 6.33
N ARG A 151 17.06 9.46 7.01
CA ARG A 151 17.70 8.29 6.40
C ARG A 151 16.79 7.05 6.53
N PRO A 152 16.87 6.08 5.60
CA PRO A 152 16.11 4.84 5.69
C PRO A 152 16.37 4.04 6.99
N ASP A 153 17.61 4.06 7.48
CA ASP A 153 18.03 3.35 8.70
C ASP A 153 17.48 4.00 9.98
N GLU A 154 17.34 5.32 10.00
CA GLU A 154 16.74 6.06 11.11
C GLU A 154 15.23 5.82 11.21
N ALA A 155 14.54 5.83 10.06
CA ALA A 155 13.08 5.68 10.01
C ALA A 155 12.60 4.23 10.18
N GLN A 156 13.50 3.26 9.98
CA GLN A 156 13.21 1.81 9.98
C GLN A 156 11.92 1.48 9.22
N LEU A 157 11.83 1.95 7.97
CA LEU A 157 10.57 1.89 7.22
C LEU A 157 10.06 0.46 7.09
N ILE A 158 8.79 0.29 7.46
CA ILE A 158 8.06 -0.96 7.29
C ILE A 158 7.19 -0.84 6.04
N PRO A 159 7.39 -1.68 5.01
CA PRO A 159 6.53 -1.70 3.83
C PRO A 159 5.11 -2.10 4.20
N LEU A 160 4.11 -1.37 3.72
CA LEU A 160 2.71 -1.64 4.02
C LEU A 160 2.28 -3.05 3.59
N ARG A 161 2.86 -3.58 2.50
CA ARG A 161 2.63 -4.97 2.05
C ARG A 161 2.91 -6.01 3.13
N ARG A 162 3.89 -5.77 3.99
CA ARG A 162 4.31 -6.71 5.05
C ARG A 162 3.31 -6.68 6.19
N GLU A 163 2.95 -5.48 6.66
CA GLU A 163 1.94 -5.30 7.70
C GLU A 163 0.58 -5.87 7.30
N VAL A 164 0.15 -5.65 6.05
CA VAL A 164 -1.10 -6.23 5.56
C VAL A 164 -1.03 -7.75 5.46
N ALA A 165 0.11 -8.33 5.09
CA ALA A 165 0.29 -9.78 5.08
C ALA A 165 0.18 -10.36 6.51
N ASP A 166 0.89 -9.76 7.46
CA ASP A 166 0.90 -10.17 8.87
C ASP A 166 -0.50 -10.03 9.50
N ALA A 167 -1.18 -8.91 9.24
CA ALA A 167 -2.56 -8.69 9.67
C ALA A 167 -3.54 -9.70 9.04
N SER A 168 -3.35 -10.05 7.76
CA SER A 168 -4.20 -11.02 7.06
C SER A 168 -4.06 -12.42 7.66
N VAL A 169 -2.85 -12.83 8.04
CA VAL A 169 -2.60 -14.11 8.72
C VAL A 169 -3.39 -14.18 10.03
N LEU A 170 -3.43 -13.08 10.79
CA LEU A 170 -4.20 -13.01 12.04
C LEU A 170 -5.72 -12.95 11.82
N ALA A 171 -6.18 -12.37 10.71
CA ALA A 171 -7.61 -12.22 10.42
C ALA A 171 -8.28 -13.52 9.92
N ILE A 172 -7.54 -14.41 9.26
CA ILE A 172 -8.06 -15.65 8.66
C ILE A 172 -8.87 -16.51 9.66
N PRO A 173 -8.39 -16.80 10.90
CA PRO A 173 -9.16 -17.55 11.88
C PRO A 173 -10.49 -16.87 12.25
N GLY A 174 -10.50 -15.54 12.36
CA GLY A 174 -11.72 -14.79 12.64
C GLY A 174 -12.75 -14.93 11.51
N PHE A 175 -12.31 -14.77 10.26
CA PHE A 175 -13.17 -14.96 9.09
C PHE A 175 -13.72 -16.38 8.97
N PHE A 176 -12.92 -17.39 9.33
CA PHE A 176 -13.38 -18.78 9.39
C PHE A 176 -14.59 -18.92 10.33
N TRP A 177 -14.51 -18.35 11.55
CA TRP A 177 -15.62 -18.42 12.50
C TRP A 177 -16.86 -17.64 12.04
N VAL A 178 -16.67 -16.47 11.41
CA VAL A 178 -17.79 -15.73 10.80
C VAL A 178 -18.50 -16.57 9.74
N ALA A 179 -17.75 -17.25 8.87
CA ALA A 179 -18.31 -18.14 7.86
C ALA A 179 -19.05 -19.34 8.49
N VAL A 180 -18.50 -19.96 9.54
CA VAL A 180 -19.16 -21.05 10.28
C VAL A 180 -20.48 -20.57 10.90
N CYS A 181 -20.47 -19.44 11.61
CA CYS A 181 -21.67 -18.85 12.20
C CYS A 181 -22.73 -18.52 11.14
N TYR A 182 -22.32 -17.94 10.01
CA TYR A 182 -23.21 -17.66 8.89
C TYR A 182 -23.87 -18.93 8.35
N ASN A 183 -23.11 -20.02 8.17
CA ASN A 183 -23.66 -21.30 7.72
C ASN A 183 -24.67 -21.87 8.74
N PHE A 184 -24.41 -21.74 10.04
CA PHE A 184 -25.37 -22.17 11.06
C PHE A 184 -26.67 -21.36 11.02
N ILE A 185 -26.59 -20.05 10.82
CA ILE A 185 -27.76 -19.17 10.68
C ILE A 185 -28.59 -19.59 9.47
N GLU A 186 -27.95 -19.77 8.30
CA GLU A 186 -28.65 -20.18 7.08
C GLU A 186 -29.27 -21.58 7.21
N TYR A 187 -28.58 -22.50 7.88
CA TYR A 187 -29.14 -23.83 8.20
C TYR A 187 -30.36 -23.75 9.12
N GLY A 188 -30.30 -22.90 10.16
CA GLY A 188 -31.43 -22.66 11.08
C GLY A 188 -32.66 -22.12 10.35
N LYS A 189 -32.46 -21.12 9.49
CA LYS A 189 -33.52 -20.59 8.61
C LYS A 189 -34.11 -21.66 7.69
N ALA A 190 -33.27 -22.48 7.06
CA ALA A 190 -33.72 -23.52 6.14
C ALA A 190 -34.51 -24.65 6.83
N THR A 191 -34.23 -24.92 8.11
CA THR A 191 -34.88 -25.98 8.89
C THR A 191 -36.06 -25.50 9.73
N GLY A 192 -36.37 -24.20 9.73
CA GLY A 192 -37.45 -23.61 10.52
C GLY A 192 -37.21 -23.66 12.03
N ARG A 193 -35.93 -23.69 12.44
CA ARG A 193 -35.51 -23.79 13.86
C ARG A 193 -35.01 -22.45 14.42
N MET A 194 -35.30 -21.36 13.72
CA MET A 194 -34.97 -19.98 14.07
C MET A 194 -36.19 -19.10 13.92
#